data_AF-A0A927XUY0-F1
#
_entry.id   AF-A0A927XUY0-F1
#
_cell.length_a   1.000
_cell.length_b   1.000
_cell.length_c   1.000
_cell.angle_alpha   90.00
_cell.angle_beta   90.00
_cell.angle_gamma   90.00
#
_symmetry.space_group_name_H-M   'P 1'
#
loop_
_entity.id
_entity.type
_entity.pdbx_description
1 polymer ?
#
loop_
_entity_poly.entity_id
_entity_poly.type
_entity_poly.pdbx_seq_one_letter_code
_entity_poly.pdbx_strand_id
1 'polypeptide(L)'
;MEKISIENFHIPRWDELPSVELYLDQVVKLINTTLSPYIFFNNEKQETELLTKTMINNYVKNELIEAPIKKQYAKIQLSKLFVICVLKQVYSMQDIKNLISMALEFAGIEASYNQFCNLFEEALLCTYTRKDFIDKNSSSDNMYLLKSVLLSCSYKIYVQNTTKK
;
A
#
# COMPACT_ATOMS: atom_id res chain seq x y z
N MET A 1 -4.01 -19.28 -18.94
CA MET A 1 -3.61 -18.66 -17.65
C MET A 1 -2.88 -17.39 -17.98
N GLU A 2 -3.54 -16.24 -17.89
CA GLU A 2 -2.83 -14.97 -18.00
C GLU A 2 -1.91 -14.85 -16.80
N LYS A 3 -0.59 -14.88 -17.05
CA LYS A 3 0.40 -14.47 -16.04
C LYS A 3 0.09 -13.01 -15.73
N ILE A 4 -0.29 -12.70 -14.49
CA ILE A 4 -0.28 -11.32 -14.01
C ILE A 4 1.14 -10.79 -14.25
N SER A 5 1.29 -9.85 -15.18
CA SER A 5 2.58 -9.23 -15.45
C SER A 5 2.85 -8.18 -14.37
N ILE A 6 3.54 -8.61 -13.32
CA ILE A 6 3.97 -7.72 -12.23
C ILE A 6 5.01 -6.70 -12.69
N GLU A 7 5.59 -6.88 -13.88
CA GLU A 7 6.60 -5.98 -14.46
C GLU A 7 6.07 -4.56 -14.65
N ASN A 8 4.75 -4.41 -14.77
CA ASN A 8 4.07 -3.12 -14.89
C ASN A 8 3.38 -2.66 -13.59
N PHE A 9 3.63 -3.35 -12.47
CA PHE A 9 3.06 -2.93 -11.19
C PHE A 9 3.67 -1.59 -10.76
N HIS A 10 2.81 -0.59 -10.60
CA HIS A 10 3.22 0.78 -10.32
C HIS A 10 2.26 1.42 -9.32
N ILE A 11 2.80 1.90 -8.20
CA ILE A 11 2.11 2.79 -7.28
C ILE A 11 2.48 4.23 -7.65
N PRO A 12 1.50 5.13 -7.82
CA PRO A 12 1.78 6.54 -8.08
C PRO A 12 2.72 7.13 -7.04
N ARG A 13 3.83 7.72 -7.50
CA ARG A 13 4.73 8.49 -6.64
C ARG A 13 4.01 9.76 -6.18
N TRP A 14 4.57 10.43 -5.19
CA TRP A 14 4.01 11.64 -4.63
C TRP A 14 3.62 12.69 -5.67
N ASP A 15 4.47 12.90 -6.68
CA ASP A 15 4.23 13.87 -7.75
C ASP A 15 3.18 13.39 -8.77
N GLU A 16 3.01 12.08 -8.90
CA GLU A 16 2.01 11.45 -9.78
C GLU A 16 0.63 11.39 -9.13
N LEU A 17 0.54 11.58 -7.81
CA LEU A 17 -0.74 11.72 -7.13
C LEU A 17 -1.48 12.97 -7.65
N PRO A 18 -2.81 12.91 -7.79
CA PRO A 18 -3.60 14.05 -8.22
C PRO A 18 -3.34 15.29 -7.37
N SER A 19 -3.08 16.41 -8.03
CA SER A 19 -2.90 17.71 -7.35
C SER A 19 -4.24 18.31 -6.91
N VAL A 20 -5.34 17.88 -7.53
CA VAL A 20 -6.71 18.23 -7.13
C VAL A 20 -7.19 17.30 -6.03
N GLU A 21 -7.88 17.86 -5.04
CA GLU A 21 -8.48 17.06 -3.97
C GLU A 21 -9.65 16.23 -4.50
N LEU A 22 -9.75 14.98 -4.05
CA LEU A 22 -10.70 14.01 -4.57
C LEU A 22 -11.86 13.76 -3.61
N TYR A 23 -13.07 13.60 -4.14
CA TYR A 23 -14.18 13.07 -3.35
C TYR A 23 -14.00 11.57 -3.08
N LEU A 24 -14.63 11.08 -2.01
CA LEU A 24 -14.51 9.69 -1.54
C LEU A 24 -14.63 8.64 -2.65
N ASP A 25 -15.59 8.80 -3.55
CA ASP A 25 -15.84 7.85 -4.65
C ASP A 25 -14.69 7.82 -5.67
N GLN A 26 -14.07 8.97 -5.92
CA GLN A 26 -12.90 9.10 -6.78
C GLN A 26 -11.67 8.48 -6.12
N VAL A 27 -11.51 8.63 -4.80
CA VAL A 27 -10.44 7.99 -4.02
C VAL A 27 -10.52 6.47 -4.11
N VAL A 28 -11.72 5.92 -3.84
CA VAL A 28 -11.99 4.47 -3.94
C VAL A 28 -11.67 3.98 -5.34
N LYS A 29 -12.17 4.67 -6.38
CA LYS A 29 -11.91 4.31 -7.77
C LYS A 29 -10.42 4.33 -8.09
N LEU A 30 -9.70 5.39 -7.74
CA LEU A 30 -8.26 5.54 -8.00
C LEU A 30 -7.47 4.35 -7.42
N ILE A 31 -7.67 4.05 -6.15
CA ILE A 31 -6.91 3.01 -5.46
C ILE A 31 -7.29 1.62 -5.97
N ASN A 32 -8.59 1.35 -6.16
CA ASN A 32 -9.02 0.05 -6.67
C ASN A 32 -8.53 -0.20 -8.09
N THR A 33 -8.59 0.79 -8.99
CA THR A 33 -8.06 0.64 -10.36
C THR A 33 -6.55 0.39 -10.38
N THR A 34 -5.82 0.98 -9.43
CA THR A 34 -4.36 0.84 -9.34
C THR A 34 -3.94 -0.51 -8.73
N LEU A 35 -4.55 -0.91 -7.60
CA LEU A 35 -4.06 -2.04 -6.80
C LEU A 35 -4.80 -3.35 -7.02
N SER A 36 -6.11 -3.33 -7.34
CA SER A 36 -6.91 -4.55 -7.46
C SER A 36 -6.45 -5.55 -8.54
N PRO A 37 -5.76 -5.14 -9.62
CA PRO A 37 -5.20 -6.12 -10.57
C PRO A 37 -4.10 -7.01 -9.96
N TYR A 38 -3.52 -6.60 -8.83
CA TYR A 38 -2.32 -7.21 -8.25
C TYR A 38 -2.51 -7.68 -6.81
N ILE A 39 -3.34 -7.00 -6.02
CA ILE A 39 -3.54 -7.22 -4.59
C ILE A 39 -5.00 -7.58 -4.34
N PHE A 40 -5.25 -8.56 -3.47
CA PHE A 40 -6.61 -9.01 -3.14
C PHE A 40 -6.78 -9.18 -1.64
N PHE A 41 -7.89 -8.66 -1.09
CA PHE A 41 -8.30 -9.04 0.26
C PHE A 41 -8.99 -10.41 0.23
N ASN A 42 -8.57 -11.32 1.12
CA ASN A 42 -9.28 -12.56 1.37
C ASN A 42 -10.46 -12.26 2.30
N ASN A 43 -11.56 -11.77 1.74
CA ASN A 43 -12.84 -11.95 2.38
C ASN A 43 -13.46 -13.19 1.72
N GLU A 44 -13.80 -14.20 2.54
CA GLU A 44 -14.42 -15.45 2.10
C GLU A 44 -15.76 -15.24 1.35
N LYS A 45 -16.27 -14.01 1.36
CA LYS A 45 -17.37 -13.54 0.52
C LYS A 45 -16.80 -12.93 -0.76
N GLN A 46 -17.07 -13.61 -1.88
CA GLN A 46 -16.78 -13.21 -3.25
C GLN A 46 -17.02 -11.70 -3.48
N GLU A 47 -16.14 -11.08 -4.28
CA GLU A 47 -16.34 -9.78 -4.92
C GLU A 47 -16.48 -8.55 -4.01
N THR A 48 -15.66 -8.44 -2.96
CA THR A 48 -15.52 -7.12 -2.29
C THR A 48 -14.33 -6.37 -2.87
N GLU A 49 -14.57 -5.12 -3.29
CA GLU A 49 -13.54 -4.17 -3.72
C GLU A 49 -12.39 -4.12 -2.72
N LEU A 50 -11.16 -3.91 -3.21
CA LEU A 50 -9.96 -3.86 -2.36
C LEU A 50 -10.11 -2.78 -1.27
N LEU A 51 -10.57 -1.59 -1.64
CA LEU A 51 -10.88 -0.50 -0.73
C LEU A 51 -12.35 -0.11 -0.89
N THR A 52 -13.06 0.03 0.22
CA THR A 52 -14.46 0.48 0.23
C THR A 52 -14.62 1.81 0.98
N LYS A 53 -15.71 2.53 0.72
CA LYS A 53 -16.07 3.77 1.43
C LYS A 53 -16.12 3.57 2.95
N THR A 54 -16.67 2.44 3.40
CA THR A 54 -16.78 2.07 4.82
C THR A 54 -15.39 1.89 5.44
N MET A 55 -14.46 1.25 4.74
CA MET A 55 -13.07 1.09 5.21
C MET A 55 -12.38 2.45 5.38
N ILE A 56 -12.50 3.36 4.41
CA ILE A 56 -11.93 4.71 4.51
C ILE A 56 -12.50 5.44 5.73
N ASN A 57 -13.82 5.39 5.94
CA ASN A 57 -14.45 5.98 7.12
C ASN A 57 -13.94 5.36 8.43
N ASN A 58 -13.70 4.05 8.45
CA ASN A 58 -13.11 3.38 9.62
C ASN A 58 -11.67 3.83 9.85
N TYR A 59 -10.88 4.07 8.80
CA TYR A 59 -9.51 4.60 8.93
C TYR A 59 -9.50 6.03 9.48
N VAL A 60 -10.44 6.89 9.06
CA VAL A 60 -10.61 8.24 9.64
C VAL A 60 -10.97 8.13 11.13
N LYS A 61 -11.96 7.30 11.48
CA LYS A 61 -12.43 7.13 12.87
C LYS A 61 -11.35 6.62 13.82
N ASN A 62 -10.42 5.80 13.33
CA ASN A 62 -9.30 5.27 14.12
C ASN A 62 -8.02 6.11 13.98
N GLU A 63 -8.10 7.27 13.32
CA GLU A 63 -7.00 8.21 13.14
C GLU A 63 -5.79 7.61 12.40
N LEU A 64 -6.03 6.64 11.51
CA LEU A 64 -4.99 6.17 10.59
C LEU A 64 -4.76 7.17 9.44
N ILE A 65 -5.82 7.92 9.09
CA ILE A 65 -5.78 9.01 8.12
C ILE A 65 -6.52 10.22 8.68
N GLU A 66 -6.13 11.42 8.24
CA GLU A 66 -6.80 12.67 8.59
C GLU A 66 -8.24 12.70 8.06
N ALA A 67 -9.11 13.37 8.81
CA ALA A 67 -10.48 13.64 8.35
C ALA A 67 -10.45 14.45 7.02
N PRO A 68 -11.39 14.18 6.10
CA PRO A 68 -11.45 14.91 4.84
C PRO A 68 -11.84 16.38 5.07
N ILE A 69 -11.23 17.28 4.29
CA ILE A 69 -11.55 18.71 4.31
C ILE A 69 -12.63 18.94 3.26
N LYS A 70 -13.79 19.50 3.64
CA LYS A 70 -14.93 19.71 2.72
C LYS A 70 -15.36 18.45 1.94
N LYS A 71 -15.22 17.27 2.57
CA LYS A 71 -15.47 15.93 1.98
C LYS A 71 -14.47 15.53 0.88
N GLN A 72 -13.34 16.21 0.80
CA GLN A 72 -12.28 15.94 -0.17
C GLN A 72 -11.01 15.44 0.53
N TYR A 73 -10.24 14.65 -0.20
CA TYR A 73 -9.01 13.99 0.23
C TYR A 73 -7.85 14.51 -0.61
N ALA A 74 -6.80 14.97 0.04
CA ALA A 74 -5.59 15.48 -0.59
C ALA A 74 -4.49 14.41 -0.66
N LYS A 75 -3.35 14.75 -1.27
CA LYS A 75 -2.21 13.83 -1.49
C LYS A 75 -1.77 13.09 -0.22
N ILE A 76 -1.79 13.76 0.94
CA ILE A 76 -1.45 13.18 2.24
C ILE A 76 -2.35 11.99 2.59
N GLN A 77 -3.67 12.13 2.44
CA GLN A 77 -4.60 11.03 2.72
C GLN A 77 -4.49 9.94 1.65
N LEU A 78 -4.28 10.31 0.39
CA LEU A 78 -4.13 9.34 -0.71
C LEU A 78 -2.90 8.45 -0.49
N SER A 79 -1.75 9.03 -0.17
CA SER A 79 -0.51 8.28 0.06
C SER A 79 -0.65 7.28 1.22
N LYS A 80 -1.25 7.71 2.33
CA LYS A 80 -1.55 6.83 3.47
C LYS A 80 -2.50 5.70 3.09
N LEU A 81 -3.52 5.97 2.29
CA LEU A 81 -4.47 4.93 1.85
C LEU A 81 -3.78 3.86 0.98
N PHE A 82 -2.86 4.24 0.08
CA PHE A 82 -2.04 3.28 -0.67
C PHE A 82 -1.22 2.39 0.28
N VAL A 83 -0.53 2.99 1.25
CA VAL A 83 0.27 2.26 2.25
C VAL A 83 -0.62 1.30 3.06
N ILE A 84 -1.76 1.78 3.56
CA ILE A 84 -2.70 0.97 4.35
C ILE A 84 -3.18 -0.24 3.56
N CYS A 85 -3.53 -0.07 2.27
CA CYS A 85 -4.02 -1.17 1.45
C CYS A 85 -3.00 -2.31 1.26
N VAL A 86 -1.73 -1.97 1.15
CA VAL A 86 -0.63 -2.94 1.06
C VAL A 86 -0.39 -3.62 2.41
N LEU A 87 -0.28 -2.84 3.49
CA LEU A 87 0.07 -3.38 4.80
C LEU A 87 -1.05 -4.20 5.43
N LYS A 88 -2.32 -3.85 5.18
CA LYS A 88 -3.48 -4.55 5.76
C LYS A 88 -3.62 -6.01 5.31
N GLN A 89 -2.87 -6.43 4.29
CA GLN A 89 -2.74 -7.83 3.87
C GLN A 89 -2.13 -8.73 4.95
N VAL A 90 -1.27 -8.16 5.80
CA VAL A 90 -0.49 -8.90 6.81
C VAL A 90 -0.69 -8.31 8.22
N TYR A 91 -0.78 -6.98 8.32
CA TYR A 91 -0.68 -6.26 9.59
C TYR A 91 -2.05 -5.80 10.12
N SER A 92 -2.14 -5.67 11.45
CA SER A 92 -3.32 -5.13 12.13
C SER A 92 -3.39 -3.60 11.97
N MET A 93 -4.54 -3.00 12.29
CA MET A 93 -4.68 -1.53 12.24
C MET A 93 -3.71 -0.82 13.19
N GLN A 94 -3.45 -1.40 14.37
CA GLN A 94 -2.53 -0.82 15.34
C GLN A 94 -1.08 -0.89 14.86
N ASP A 95 -0.67 -2.02 14.28
CA ASP A 95 0.67 -2.16 13.70
C ASP A 95 0.88 -1.15 12.57
N ILE A 96 -0.12 -1.00 11.69
CA ILE A 96 -0.08 -0.04 10.59
C ILE A 96 0.06 1.39 11.11
N LYS A 97 -0.68 1.77 12.15
CA LYS A 97 -0.57 3.10 12.77
C LYS A 97 0.85 3.34 13.28
N ASN A 98 1.43 2.36 13.98
CA ASN A 98 2.80 2.47 14.51
C ASN A 98 3.85 2.54 13.39
N LEU A 99 3.73 1.70 12.35
CA LEU A 99 4.63 1.68 11.20
C LEU A 99 4.60 3.01 10.43
N ILE A 100 3.42 3.58 10.21
CA ILE A 100 3.28 4.88 9.54
C ILE A 100 3.90 5.99 10.39
N SER A 101 3.60 6.06 11.69
CA SER A 101 4.17 7.09 12.58
C SER A 101 5.70 7.02 12.59
N MET A 102 6.25 5.82 12.73
CA MET A 102 7.69 5.60 12.69
C MET A 102 8.29 6.11 11.37
N ALA A 103 7.71 5.76 10.22
CA ALA A 103 8.20 6.20 8.93
C ALA A 103 8.16 7.73 8.74
N LEU A 104 7.20 8.42 9.37
CA LEU A 104 7.05 9.88 9.29
C LEU A 104 7.97 10.65 10.24
N GLU A 105 8.44 10.03 11.33
CA GLU A 105 9.41 10.64 12.25
C GLU A 105 10.82 10.70 11.64
N PHE A 106 11.20 9.70 10.85
CA PHE A 106 12.53 9.63 10.24
C PHE A 106 12.68 10.47 8.97
N ALA A 107 11.61 10.61 8.20
CA ALA A 107 11.60 11.38 6.98
C ALA A 107 10.21 12.00 6.74
N GLY A 108 10.18 13.12 6.01
CA GLY A 108 8.92 13.76 5.63
C GLY A 108 8.04 12.83 4.79
N ILE A 109 6.73 13.06 4.82
CA ILE A 109 5.72 12.17 4.21
C ILE A 109 6.00 11.81 2.75
N GLU A 110 6.46 12.76 1.95
CA GLU A 110 6.77 12.56 0.54
C GLU A 110 7.93 11.58 0.35
N ALA A 111 9.04 11.80 1.06
CA ALA A 111 10.22 10.93 0.99
C ALA A 111 9.89 9.52 1.48
N SER A 112 9.21 9.40 2.62
CA SER A 112 8.82 8.11 3.18
C SER A 112 7.86 7.35 2.27
N TYR A 113 6.91 8.05 1.63
CA TYR A 113 5.98 7.44 0.69
C TYR A 113 6.65 6.96 -0.59
N ASN A 114 7.50 7.79 -1.21
CA ASN A 114 8.22 7.40 -2.43
C ASN A 114 9.16 6.22 -2.17
N GLN A 115 9.85 6.23 -1.02
CA GLN A 115 10.70 5.13 -0.60
C GLN A 115 9.90 3.84 -0.38
N PHE A 116 8.74 3.92 0.28
CA PHE A 116 7.82 2.80 0.42
C PHE A 116 7.44 2.21 -0.93
N CYS A 117 7.04 3.06 -1.90
CA CYS A 117 6.62 2.61 -3.23
C CYS A 117 7.76 1.87 -3.95
N ASN A 118 8.95 2.47 -3.99
CA ASN A 118 10.11 1.88 -4.67
C ASN A 118 10.50 0.53 -4.07
N LEU A 119 10.61 0.45 -2.74
CA LEU A 119 11.00 -0.78 -2.05
C LEU A 119 9.93 -1.87 -2.20
N PHE A 120 8.65 -1.50 -2.19
CA PHE A 120 7.58 -2.47 -2.32
C PHE A 120 7.52 -3.05 -3.74
N GLU A 121 7.64 -2.22 -4.76
CA GLU A 121 7.70 -2.67 -6.16
C GLU A 121 8.91 -3.58 -6.41
N GLU A 122 10.08 -3.23 -5.88
CA GLU A 122 11.27 -4.08 -5.95
C GLU A 122 11.07 -5.42 -5.23
N ALA A 123 10.54 -5.40 -3.99
CA ALA A 123 10.25 -6.60 -3.22
C ALA A 123 9.27 -7.53 -3.92
N LEU A 124 8.23 -6.97 -4.53
CA LEU A 124 7.23 -7.72 -5.27
C LEU A 124 7.85 -8.32 -6.54
N LEU A 125 8.61 -7.54 -7.30
CA LEU A 125 9.29 -8.01 -8.51
C LEU A 125 10.29 -9.14 -8.20
N CYS A 126 11.13 -8.99 -7.17
CA CYS A 126 12.05 -10.04 -6.71
C CYS A 126 11.30 -11.33 -6.37
N THR A 127 10.19 -11.21 -5.63
CA THR A 127 9.36 -12.36 -5.24
C THR A 127 8.82 -13.11 -6.46
N TYR A 128 8.26 -12.40 -7.44
CA TYR A 128 7.69 -13.01 -8.64
C TYR A 128 8.73 -13.54 -9.63
N THR A 129 9.91 -12.92 -9.66
CA THR A 129 11.05 -13.37 -10.48
C THR A 129 11.89 -14.45 -9.79
N ARG A 130 11.54 -14.82 -8.55
CA ARG A 130 12.26 -15.82 -7.72
C ARG A 130 13.72 -15.45 -7.54
N LYS A 131 13.99 -14.15 -7.40
CA LYS A 131 15.31 -13.60 -7.10
C LYS A 131 15.33 -13.16 -5.65
N ASP A 132 16.49 -13.29 -5.03
CA ASP A 132 16.69 -12.74 -3.69
C ASP A 132 16.56 -11.21 -3.74
N PHE A 133 15.90 -10.66 -2.73
CA PHE A 133 15.88 -9.23 -2.52
C PHE A 133 17.26 -8.79 -2.01
N ILE A 134 17.97 -8.04 -2.84
CA ILE A 134 19.31 -7.55 -2.49
C ILE A 134 19.17 -6.26 -1.71
N ASP A 135 19.48 -6.33 -0.43
CA ASP A 135 19.43 -5.19 0.45
C ASP A 135 20.65 -4.28 0.27
N LYS A 136 20.47 -3.20 -0.49
CA LYS A 136 21.54 -2.23 -0.74
C LYS A 136 21.52 -1.06 0.25
N ASN A 137 20.41 -0.87 0.97
CA ASN A 137 20.09 0.40 1.62
C ASN A 137 19.81 0.30 3.12
N SER A 138 19.66 -0.91 3.72
CA SER A 138 19.37 -1.09 5.15
C SER A 138 20.56 -0.84 6.06
N SER A 139 21.04 0.41 6.00
CA SER A 139 22.10 0.93 6.87
C SER A 139 21.57 1.25 8.27
N SER A 140 20.25 1.29 8.46
CA SER A 140 19.57 1.60 9.71
C SER A 140 18.48 0.58 10.05
N ASP A 141 18.21 0.39 11.35
CA ASP A 141 17.19 -0.54 11.85
C ASP A 141 15.80 -0.28 11.25
N ASN A 142 15.44 0.99 11.04
CA ASN A 142 14.15 1.36 10.46
C ASN A 142 14.03 0.97 8.99
N MET A 143 15.12 1.09 8.23
CA MET A 143 15.14 0.65 6.84
C MET A 143 15.03 -0.88 6.77
N TYR A 144 15.72 -1.59 7.66
CA TYR A 144 15.62 -3.04 7.76
C TYR A 144 14.20 -3.50 8.14
N LEU A 145 13.55 -2.78 9.07
CA LEU A 145 12.15 -3.02 9.44
C LEU A 145 11.23 -2.78 8.26
N LEU A 146 11.35 -1.64 7.56
CA LEU A 146 10.55 -1.33 6.38
C LEU A 146 10.68 -2.42 5.31
N LYS A 147 11.92 -2.81 4.99
CA LYS A 147 12.20 -3.93 4.07
C LYS A 147 11.49 -5.22 4.53
N SER A 148 11.63 -5.58 5.79
CA SER A 148 11.04 -6.82 6.34
C SER A 148 9.52 -6.82 6.22
N VAL A 149 8.90 -5.66 6.48
CA VAL A 149 7.47 -5.42 6.33
C VAL A 149 7.03 -5.57 4.87
N LEU A 150 7.76 -4.99 3.93
CA LEU A 150 7.41 -5.03 2.51
C LEU A 150 7.60 -6.42 1.90
N LEU A 151 8.63 -7.15 2.32
CA LEU A 151 8.83 -8.55 1.91
C LEU A 151 7.71 -9.45 2.42
N SER A 152 7.27 -9.28 3.67
CA SER A 152 6.16 -10.08 4.21
C SER A 152 4.87 -9.87 3.42
N CYS A 153 4.55 -8.61 3.07
CA CYS A 153 3.43 -8.27 2.20
C CYS A 153 3.59 -8.89 0.81
N SER A 154 4.79 -8.80 0.22
CA SER A 154 5.08 -9.36 -1.11
C SER A 154 4.89 -10.88 -1.15
N TYR A 155 5.40 -11.60 -0.14
CA TYR A 155 5.20 -13.04 -0.02
C TYR A 155 3.72 -13.40 0.18
N LYS A 156 2.99 -12.65 1.01
CA LYS A 156 1.56 -12.87 1.21
C LYS A 156 0.78 -12.74 -0.10
N ILE A 157 1.03 -11.66 -0.86
CA ILE A 157 0.39 -11.39 -2.14
C ILE A 157 0.73 -12.49 -3.16
N TYR A 158 2.01 -12.87 -3.27
CA TYR A 158 2.44 -13.94 -4.16
C TYR A 158 1.75 -15.28 -3.85
N VAL A 159 1.67 -15.65 -2.57
CA VAL A 159 0.96 -16.87 -2.13
C VAL A 159 -0.51 -16.77 -2.53
N GLN A 160 -1.21 -15.68 -2.17
CA GLN A 160 -2.62 -15.50 -2.50
C GLN A 160 -2.91 -15.61 -4.00
N ASN A 161 -2.06 -15.00 -4.83
CA ASN A 161 -2.20 -15.00 -6.29
C ASN A 161 -1.88 -16.36 -6.92
N THR A 162 -1.02 -17.17 -6.27
CA THR A 162 -0.66 -18.51 -6.76
C THR A 162 -1.65 -19.58 -6.30
N THR A 163 -2.23 -19.44 -5.10
CA THR A 163 -3.14 -20.44 -4.51
C THR A 163 -4.61 -20.24 -4.87
N LYS A 164 -5.01 -19.04 -5.33
CA LYS A 164 -6.34 -18.81 -5.93
C LYS A 164 -6.38 -19.42 -7.34
N LYS A 165 -6.48 -20.75 -7.41
CA LYS A 165 -6.94 -21.50 -8.60
C LYS A 165 -8.34 -22.02 -8.34
#